data_AF-A0A1Y3NR01-F1
#
_entry.id   AF-A0A1Y3NR01-F1
#
_cell.length_a   1.000
_cell.length_b   1.000
_cell.length_c   1.000
_cell.angle_alpha   90.00
_cell.angle_beta   90.00
_cell.angle_gamma   90.00
#
_symmetry.space_group_name_H-M   'P 1'
#
loop_
_entity.id
_entity.type
_entity.pdbx_description
1 polymer ?
#
loop_
_entity_poly.entity_id
_entity_poly.type
_entity_poly.pdbx_seq_one_letter_code
_entity_poly.pdbx_strand_id
1 'polypeptide(L)'
;MSDCFYLWYFVKGFNKILKTRDWRFAFPLVAAFFAFCNNLNDIFSFLFSERHYSCETFMILFRITAAFNWTPISWLQAIRLISFTRVFYKKSIFLIITAINVLFSALYTLFYYLNLLNFNVVEIGESTDKFMFCSIKQDEINLPVIQDYTKGVMIFDICDSTFSLSVLLVTALMALDKTEHLKFHHAKIKRMIEEGLIQFIILTISKIGLYSVMFYFVDYMIVDIVWDILSVIVIICSFRLVNVKYKRIKSKVLNL
;
A
#
# COMPACT_ATOMS: atom_id res chain seq x y z
N MET A 1 18.40 2.66 3.32
CA MET A 1 18.16 1.30 3.88
C MET A 1 16.88 0.68 3.33
N SER A 2 15.82 1.49 3.19
CA SER A 2 14.57 1.18 2.46
C SER A 2 14.82 0.67 1.02
N ASP A 3 15.78 1.24 0.28
CA ASP A 3 16.10 0.87 -1.11
C ASP A 3 16.52 -0.61 -1.26
N CYS A 4 17.32 -1.11 -0.32
CA CYS A 4 17.73 -2.51 -0.30
C CYS A 4 16.52 -3.44 -0.13
N PHE A 5 15.53 -3.03 0.67
CA PHE A 5 14.28 -3.78 0.81
C PHE A 5 13.46 -3.72 -0.47
N TYR A 6 13.30 -2.55 -1.08
CA TYR A 6 12.54 -2.39 -2.33
C TYR A 6 13.13 -3.24 -3.45
N LEU A 7 14.45 -3.15 -3.68
CA LEU A 7 15.15 -3.96 -4.67
C LEU A 7 15.04 -5.46 -4.38
N TRP A 8 15.19 -5.86 -3.11
CA TRP A 8 15.07 -7.26 -2.73
C TRP A 8 13.67 -7.82 -2.98
N TYR A 9 12.62 -7.07 -2.63
CA TYR A 9 11.24 -7.47 -2.86
C TYR A 9 10.83 -7.40 -4.33
N PHE A 10 11.41 -6.48 -5.10
CA PHE A 10 11.30 -6.47 -6.56
C PHE A 10 11.85 -7.77 -7.17
N VAL A 11 13.10 -8.13 -6.85
CA VAL A 11 13.75 -9.37 -7.33
C VAL A 11 12.98 -10.61 -6.88
N LYS A 12 12.51 -10.65 -5.62
CA LYS A 12 11.66 -11.75 -5.12
C LYS A 12 10.32 -11.84 -5.84
N GLY A 13 9.66 -10.71 -6.07
CA GLY A 13 8.40 -10.59 -6.81
C GLY A 13 8.56 -11.12 -8.23
N PHE A 14 9.60 -10.68 -8.92
CA PHE A 14 9.87 -11.05 -10.30
C PHE A 14 10.13 -12.55 -10.44
N ASN A 15 11.01 -13.08 -9.58
CA ASN A 15 11.28 -14.52 -9.51
C ASN A 15 10.03 -15.35 -9.20
N LYS A 16 9.12 -14.83 -8.36
CA LYS A 16 7.86 -15.52 -8.07
C LYS A 16 6.87 -15.48 -9.22
N ILE A 17 6.73 -14.37 -9.93
CA ILE A 17 5.91 -14.30 -11.15
C ILE A 17 6.42 -15.32 -12.17
N LEU A 18 7.73 -15.34 -12.44
CA LEU A 18 8.32 -16.27 -13.39
C LEU A 18 8.08 -17.74 -13.00
N LYS A 19 8.32 -18.10 -11.74
CA LYS A 19 8.18 -19.49 -11.27
C LYS A 19 6.73 -19.95 -11.12
N THR A 20 5.81 -19.05 -10.76
CA THR A 20 4.43 -19.44 -10.40
C THR A 20 3.36 -19.01 -11.41
N ARG A 21 3.69 -18.10 -12.34
CA ARG A 21 2.76 -17.44 -13.27
C ARG A 21 1.53 -16.82 -12.59
N ASP A 22 1.69 -16.41 -11.34
CA ASP A 22 0.62 -15.80 -10.55
C ASP A 22 0.69 -14.28 -10.66
N TRP A 23 -0.20 -13.72 -11.47
CA TRP A 23 -0.27 -12.28 -11.76
C TRP A 23 -0.53 -11.41 -10.53
N ARG A 24 -1.02 -11.99 -9.43
CA ARG A 24 -1.24 -11.22 -8.19
C ARG A 24 0.06 -10.68 -7.60
N PHE A 25 1.22 -11.25 -7.95
CA PHE A 25 2.52 -10.71 -7.57
C PHE A 25 2.90 -9.45 -8.36
N ALA A 26 2.18 -9.10 -9.42
CA ALA A 26 2.41 -7.85 -10.15
C ALA A 26 2.16 -6.63 -9.26
N PHE A 27 1.16 -6.66 -8.38
CA PHE A 27 0.87 -5.55 -7.46
C PHE A 27 2.07 -5.17 -6.57
N PRO A 28 2.60 -6.08 -5.71
CA PRO A 28 3.76 -5.75 -4.88
C PRO A 28 5.04 -5.55 -5.71
N LEU A 29 5.16 -6.15 -6.90
CA LEU A 29 6.32 -5.94 -7.78
C LEU A 29 6.35 -4.51 -8.35
N VAL A 30 5.22 -4.04 -8.87
CA VAL A 30 5.09 -2.68 -9.42
C VAL A 30 5.35 -1.69 -8.30
N ALA A 31 4.69 -1.84 -7.15
CA ALA A 31 4.93 -0.98 -5.99
C ALA A 31 6.42 -0.91 -5.59
N ALA A 32 7.07 -2.07 -5.44
CA ALA A 32 8.49 -2.12 -5.05
C ALA A 32 9.43 -1.53 -6.10
N PHE A 33 9.14 -1.73 -7.40
CA PHE A 33 9.93 -1.14 -8.49
C PHE A 33 9.80 0.38 -8.50
N PHE A 34 8.58 0.90 -8.41
CA PHE A 34 8.30 2.33 -8.45
C PHE A 34 8.83 3.04 -7.19
N ALA A 35 8.72 2.42 -6.00
CA ALA A 35 9.37 2.90 -4.78
C ALA A 35 10.90 2.97 -4.92
N PHE A 36 11.52 1.91 -5.46
CA PHE A 36 12.95 1.88 -5.70
C PHE A 36 13.40 2.96 -6.68
N CYS A 37 12.69 3.13 -7.79
CA CYS A 37 13.00 4.16 -8.78
C CYS A 37 12.81 5.57 -8.23
N ASN A 38 11.84 5.79 -7.32
CA ASN A 38 11.63 7.08 -6.70
C ASN A 38 12.83 7.46 -5.82
N ASN A 39 13.24 6.57 -4.93
CA ASN A 39 14.41 6.81 -4.08
C ASN A 39 15.71 6.91 -4.90
N LEU A 40 15.81 6.16 -6.01
CA LEU A 40 16.95 6.27 -6.91
C LEU A 40 16.98 7.65 -7.60
N ASN A 41 15.82 8.23 -7.95
CA ASN A 41 15.73 9.58 -8.49
C ASN A 41 16.22 10.63 -7.47
N ASP A 42 15.87 10.48 -6.19
CA ASP A 42 16.36 11.36 -5.12
C ASP A 42 17.89 11.26 -4.96
N ILE A 43 18.44 10.04 -4.93
CA ILE A 43 19.90 9.81 -4.85
C ILE A 43 20.60 10.36 -6.11
N PHE A 44 20.03 10.14 -7.29
CA PHE A 44 20.62 10.62 -8.54
C PHE A 44 20.61 12.15 -8.60
N SER A 45 19.51 12.77 -8.19
CA SER A 45 19.41 14.22 -8.03
C SER A 45 20.46 14.73 -7.04
N PHE A 46 20.59 14.10 -5.87
CA PHE A 46 21.61 14.46 -4.88
C PHE A 46 23.05 14.39 -5.43
N LEU A 47 23.38 13.36 -6.22
CA LEU A 47 24.75 13.16 -6.72
C LEU A 47 25.11 13.98 -7.96
N PHE A 48 24.14 14.30 -8.83
CA PHE A 48 24.43 14.79 -10.20
C PHE A 48 23.77 16.14 -10.56
N SER A 49 22.98 16.73 -9.66
CA SER A 49 22.26 17.98 -9.92
C SER A 49 23.14 19.20 -10.14
N GLU A 50 24.37 19.25 -9.59
CA GLU A 50 25.26 20.40 -9.81
C GLU A 50 25.69 20.58 -11.29
N ARG A 51 25.62 19.52 -12.12
CA ARG A 51 26.20 19.55 -13.49
C ARG A 51 25.23 19.28 -14.63
N HIS A 52 24.22 18.43 -14.46
CA HIS A 52 23.46 17.91 -15.61
C HIS A 52 21.97 17.65 -15.38
N TYR A 53 21.47 17.81 -14.16
CA TYR A 53 20.11 17.40 -13.83
C TYR A 53 19.23 18.61 -13.51
N SER A 54 18.32 18.94 -14.42
CA SER A 54 17.35 20.02 -14.18
C SER A 54 16.32 19.58 -13.14
N CYS A 55 15.92 20.53 -12.29
CA CYS A 55 14.85 20.31 -11.32
C CYS A 55 13.52 19.93 -11.97
N GLU A 56 13.26 20.35 -13.21
CA GLU A 56 12.09 19.91 -13.97
C GLU A 56 12.13 18.41 -14.32
N THR A 57 13.31 17.89 -14.70
CA THR A 57 13.47 16.45 -14.99
C THR A 57 13.31 15.62 -13.71
N PHE A 58 13.88 16.12 -12.59
CA PHE A 58 13.65 15.54 -11.27
C PHE A 58 12.16 15.43 -10.95
N MET A 59 11.39 16.48 -11.23
CA MET A 59 9.95 16.51 -10.98
C MET A 59 9.17 15.50 -11.80
N ILE A 60 9.47 15.42 -13.09
CA ILE A 60 8.79 14.51 -14.02
C ILE A 60 9.06 13.08 -13.58
N LEU A 61 10.32 12.73 -13.28
CA LEU A 61 10.65 11.40 -12.79
C LEU A 61 9.94 11.13 -11.46
N PHE A 62 10.00 12.06 -10.49
CA PHE A 62 9.31 11.92 -9.20
C PHE A 62 7.82 11.61 -9.37
N ARG A 63 7.09 12.38 -10.19
CA ARG A 63 5.65 12.15 -10.44
C ARG A 63 5.39 10.77 -11.05
N ILE A 64 6.20 10.36 -12.03
CA ILE A 64 6.05 9.06 -12.69
C ILE A 64 6.36 7.92 -11.72
N THR A 65 7.46 8.00 -10.96
CA THR A 65 7.91 6.96 -10.03
C THR A 65 7.02 6.89 -8.80
N ALA A 66 6.43 8.00 -8.37
CA ALA A 66 5.48 7.99 -7.26
C ALA A 66 4.09 7.47 -7.67
N ALA A 67 3.64 7.66 -8.92
CA ALA A 67 2.29 7.33 -9.39
C ALA A 67 1.83 5.89 -9.10
N PHE A 68 2.75 4.92 -9.08
CA PHE A 68 2.44 3.50 -8.86
C PHE A 68 3.11 2.92 -7.61
N ASN A 69 3.64 3.76 -6.72
CA ASN A 69 4.23 3.30 -5.47
C ASN A 69 3.13 2.71 -4.55
N TRP A 70 2.08 3.49 -4.26
CA TRP A 70 1.07 3.12 -3.26
C TRP A 70 -0.27 2.62 -3.84
N THR A 71 -0.68 3.15 -4.99
CA THR A 71 -1.97 2.82 -5.61
C THR A 71 -2.16 1.31 -5.83
N PRO A 72 -1.19 0.55 -6.40
CA PRO A 72 -1.38 -0.90 -6.60
C PRO A 72 -1.63 -1.65 -5.30
N ILE A 73 -1.08 -1.18 -4.18
CA ILE A 73 -1.19 -1.85 -2.89
C ILE A 73 -2.56 -1.62 -2.28
N SER A 74 -3.08 -0.38 -2.33
CA SER A 74 -4.46 -0.08 -1.90
C SER A 74 -5.47 -0.99 -2.62
N TRP A 75 -5.36 -1.09 -3.95
CA TRP A 75 -6.24 -1.98 -4.73
C TRP A 75 -6.04 -3.47 -4.41
N LEU A 76 -4.80 -3.91 -4.13
CA LEU A 76 -4.55 -5.28 -3.67
C LEU A 76 -5.26 -5.57 -2.36
N GLN A 77 -5.23 -4.65 -1.39
CA GLN A 77 -5.94 -4.79 -0.11
C GLN A 77 -7.45 -4.87 -0.34
N ALA A 78 -7.99 -4.00 -1.20
CA ALA A 78 -9.41 -4.00 -1.54
C ALA A 78 -9.85 -5.35 -2.13
N ILE A 79 -9.13 -5.87 -3.12
CA ILE A 79 -9.40 -7.16 -3.76
C ILE A 79 -9.34 -8.31 -2.73
N ARG A 80 -8.40 -8.23 -1.79
CA ARG A 80 -8.25 -9.24 -0.73
C ARG A 80 -9.43 -9.22 0.24
N LEU A 81 -9.86 -8.05 0.70
CA LEU A 81 -11.03 -7.92 1.57
C LEU A 81 -12.30 -8.46 0.88
N ILE A 82 -12.49 -8.14 -0.39
CA ILE A 82 -13.61 -8.68 -1.20
C ILE A 82 -13.54 -10.21 -1.27
N SER A 83 -12.35 -10.76 -1.49
CA SER A 83 -12.15 -12.21 -1.57
C SER A 83 -12.45 -12.91 -0.24
N PHE A 84 -12.07 -12.31 0.89
CA PHE A 84 -12.38 -12.83 2.22
C PHE A 84 -13.87 -12.76 2.52
N THR A 85 -14.47 -11.57 2.37
CA THR A 85 -15.87 -11.32 2.74
C THR A 85 -16.86 -12.16 1.92
N ARG A 86 -16.55 -12.46 0.66
CA ARG A 86 -17.36 -13.34 -0.19
C ARG A 86 -17.59 -14.73 0.41
N VAL A 87 -16.67 -15.24 1.22
CA VAL A 87 -16.75 -16.59 1.81
C VAL A 87 -17.63 -16.61 3.06
N PHE A 88 -17.64 -15.54 3.84
CA PHE A 88 -18.24 -15.53 5.18
C PHE A 88 -19.60 -14.82 5.26
N TYR A 89 -19.89 -13.87 4.36
CA TYR A 89 -21.08 -13.04 4.42
C TYR A 89 -22.16 -13.43 3.40
N LYS A 90 -23.41 -13.12 3.73
CA LYS A 90 -24.56 -13.21 2.81
C LYS A 90 -24.39 -12.20 1.67
N LYS A 91 -25.00 -12.48 0.51
CA LYS A 91 -24.88 -11.67 -0.72
C LYS A 91 -25.15 -10.16 -0.50
N SER A 92 -26.18 -9.80 0.27
CA SER A 92 -26.52 -8.40 0.54
C SER A 92 -25.42 -7.66 1.30
N ILE A 93 -24.96 -8.23 2.42
CA ILE A 93 -23.90 -7.65 3.25
C ILE A 93 -22.57 -7.61 2.48
N PHE A 94 -22.25 -8.67 1.74
CA PHE A 94 -21.08 -8.72 0.88
C PHE A 94 -21.05 -7.58 -0.15
N LEU A 95 -22.19 -7.27 -0.78
CA LEU A 95 -22.29 -6.16 -1.74
C LEU A 95 -22.08 -4.81 -1.07
N ILE A 96 -22.64 -4.59 0.12
CA ILE A 96 -22.45 -3.35 0.89
C ILE A 96 -20.97 -3.17 1.25
N ILE A 97 -20.33 -4.21 1.81
CA ILE A 97 -18.92 -4.16 2.18
C ILE A 97 -18.04 -3.88 0.95
N THR A 98 -18.33 -4.55 -0.17
CA THR A 98 -17.60 -4.35 -1.42
C THR A 98 -17.74 -2.92 -1.94
N ALA A 99 -18.95 -2.36 -1.92
CA ALA A 99 -19.20 -1.00 -2.38
C ALA A 99 -18.44 0.04 -1.54
N ILE A 100 -18.49 -0.08 -0.21
CA ILE A 100 -17.77 0.83 0.71
C ILE A 100 -16.25 0.72 0.50
N ASN A 101 -15.73 -0.50 0.42
CA ASN A 101 -14.30 -0.76 0.23
C ASN A 101 -13.78 -0.19 -1.10
N VAL A 102 -14.52 -0.40 -2.20
CA VAL A 102 -14.17 0.16 -3.51
C VAL A 102 -14.24 1.69 -3.48
N LEU A 103 -15.26 2.27 -2.81
CA LEU A 103 -15.38 3.71 -2.66
C LEU A 103 -14.19 4.31 -1.91
N PHE A 104 -13.79 3.74 -0.77
CA PHE A 104 -12.64 4.25 -0.02
C PHE A 104 -11.32 4.10 -0.79
N SER A 105 -11.08 2.96 -1.43
CA SER A 105 -9.88 2.78 -2.29
C SER A 105 -9.86 3.75 -3.48
N ALA A 106 -11.02 4.04 -4.08
CA ALA A 106 -11.14 5.01 -5.17
C ALA A 106 -10.90 6.45 -4.69
N LEU A 107 -11.47 6.83 -3.55
CA LEU A 107 -11.24 8.15 -2.95
C LEU A 107 -9.77 8.33 -2.55
N TYR A 108 -9.16 7.33 -1.90
CA TYR A 108 -7.73 7.32 -1.61
C TYR A 108 -6.90 7.55 -2.88
N THR A 109 -7.20 6.79 -3.94
CA THR A 109 -6.48 6.90 -5.23
C THR A 109 -6.64 8.29 -5.85
N LEU A 110 -7.85 8.86 -5.80
CA LEU A 110 -8.12 10.21 -6.31
C LEU A 110 -7.31 11.27 -5.54
N PHE A 111 -7.38 11.25 -4.21
CA PHE A 111 -6.61 12.18 -3.38
C PHE A 111 -5.10 11.98 -3.56
N TYR A 112 -4.63 10.75 -3.75
CA TYR A 112 -3.23 10.46 -4.00
C TYR A 112 -2.74 11.09 -5.31
N TYR A 113 -3.50 10.95 -6.40
CA TYR A 113 -3.12 11.57 -7.68
C TYR A 113 -3.25 13.10 -7.66
N LEU A 114 -4.28 13.65 -7.02
CA LEU A 114 -4.36 15.10 -6.81
C LEU A 114 -3.17 15.61 -5.99
N ASN A 115 -2.75 14.86 -4.98
CA ASN A 115 -1.56 15.18 -4.19
C ASN A 115 -0.29 15.20 -5.05
N LEU A 116 -0.12 14.19 -5.92
CA LEU A 116 1.03 14.10 -6.84
C LEU A 116 1.11 15.26 -7.83
N LEU A 117 -0.04 15.75 -8.30
CA LEU A 117 -0.12 16.89 -9.21
C LEU A 117 0.17 18.22 -8.50
N ASN A 118 -0.03 18.30 -7.19
CA ASN A 118 0.16 19.51 -6.38
C ASN A 118 1.58 19.70 -5.82
N PHE A 119 2.49 18.75 -6.07
CA PHE A 119 3.90 18.99 -5.77
C PHE A 119 4.48 19.96 -6.80
N ASN A 120 5.35 20.84 -6.33
CA ASN A 120 6.25 21.67 -7.11
C ASN A 120 7.69 21.49 -6.65
N VAL A 121 8.63 21.91 -7.48
CA VAL A 121 10.05 21.86 -7.15
C VAL A 121 10.50 23.17 -6.55
N VAL A 122 11.34 23.08 -5.53
CA VAL A 122 12.06 24.19 -4.92
C VAL A 122 13.55 23.94 -5.10
N GLU A 123 14.24 24.94 -5.65
CA GLU A 123 15.69 24.97 -5.71
C GLU A 123 16.23 25.41 -4.35
N ILE A 124 16.98 24.52 -3.68
CA ILE A 124 17.50 24.71 -2.32
C ILE A 124 19.03 24.58 -2.26
N GLY A 125 19.70 24.60 -3.42
CA GLY A 125 21.15 24.49 -3.51
C GLY A 125 21.88 25.56 -2.71
N GLU A 126 21.39 26.80 -2.71
CA GLU A 126 22.02 27.89 -1.96
C GLU A 126 21.76 27.81 -0.45
N SER A 127 20.57 27.33 -0.04
CA SER A 127 20.18 27.27 1.38
C SER A 127 20.75 26.06 2.12
N THR A 128 21.26 25.07 1.39
CA THR A 128 21.84 23.84 1.95
C THR A 128 23.34 23.71 1.74
N ASP A 129 24.05 24.81 1.45
CA ASP A 129 25.49 24.78 1.09
C ASP A 129 25.81 23.78 -0.03
N LYS A 130 24.90 23.68 -1.01
CA LYS A 130 24.93 22.74 -2.14
C LYS A 130 24.89 21.26 -1.75
N PHE A 131 24.46 20.96 -0.53
CA PHE A 131 24.21 19.57 -0.13
C PHE A 131 23.02 18.98 -0.89
N MET A 132 21.96 19.75 -1.15
CA MET A 132 20.80 19.30 -1.92
C MET A 132 20.34 20.40 -2.88
N PHE A 133 20.10 20.08 -4.15
CA PHE A 133 19.80 21.09 -5.17
C PHE A 133 18.31 21.24 -5.44
N CYS A 134 17.60 20.13 -5.64
CA CYS A 134 16.16 20.11 -5.88
C CYS A 134 15.47 19.41 -4.71
N SER A 135 14.39 20.01 -4.21
CA SER A 135 13.48 19.37 -3.26
C SER A 135 12.05 19.55 -3.72
N ILE A 136 11.16 18.64 -3.31
CA ILE A 136 9.74 18.75 -3.54
C ILE A 136 9.07 19.50 -2.39
N LYS A 137 8.22 20.47 -2.73
CA LYS A 137 7.32 21.14 -1.78
C LYS A 137 5.91 21.06 -2.32
N GLN A 138 4.94 20.96 -1.42
CA GLN A 138 3.54 21.07 -1.80
C GLN A 138 3.16 22.53 -1.98
N ASP A 139 2.39 22.82 -3.02
CA ASP A 139 1.79 24.15 -3.16
C ASP A 139 0.74 24.38 -2.07
N GLU A 140 0.78 25.56 -1.46
CA GLU A 140 -0.30 26.03 -0.58
C GLU A 140 -1.55 26.26 -1.44
N ILE A 141 -2.52 25.36 -1.34
CA ILE A 141 -3.78 25.49 -2.07
C ILE A 141 -4.69 26.46 -1.32
N ASN A 142 -4.98 27.61 -1.93
CA ASN A 142 -5.96 28.59 -1.46
C ASN A 142 -7.42 28.14 -1.71
N LEU A 143 -7.80 26.91 -1.30
CA LEU A 143 -9.19 26.42 -1.36
C LEU A 143 -9.72 26.14 0.06
N PRO A 144 -10.96 26.58 0.39
CA PRO A 144 -11.43 26.66 1.78
C PRO A 144 -11.87 25.34 2.42
N VAL A 145 -11.83 24.19 1.72
CA VAL A 145 -12.44 22.93 2.22
C VAL A 145 -11.43 21.79 2.40
N ILE A 146 -10.32 21.78 1.65
CA ILE A 146 -9.26 20.78 1.80
C ILE A 146 -7.93 21.52 1.65
N GLN A 147 -7.43 22.06 2.77
CA GLN A 147 -6.20 22.85 2.80
C GLN A 147 -4.93 22.03 2.51
N ASP A 148 -5.02 20.71 2.33
CA ASP A 148 -3.87 19.85 2.02
C ASP A 148 -4.32 18.50 1.45
N TYR A 149 -3.99 18.20 0.19
CA TYR A 149 -4.26 16.88 -0.41
C TYR A 149 -3.55 15.75 0.35
N THR A 150 -2.42 16.03 1.01
CA THR A 150 -1.70 15.04 1.85
C THR A 150 -2.56 14.64 3.04
N LYS A 151 -3.21 15.59 3.72
CA LYS A 151 -4.16 15.28 4.80
C LYS A 151 -5.34 14.47 4.28
N GLY A 152 -5.84 14.78 3.08
CA GLY A 152 -6.86 13.98 2.40
C GLY A 152 -6.42 12.52 2.22
N VAL A 153 -5.24 12.28 1.66
CA VAL A 153 -4.65 10.94 1.48
C VAL A 153 -4.59 10.19 2.81
N MET A 154 -4.07 10.83 3.86
CA MET A 154 -3.94 10.22 5.19
C MET A 154 -5.30 9.85 5.79
N ILE A 155 -6.29 10.76 5.74
CA ILE A 155 -7.63 10.52 6.29
C ILE A 155 -8.31 9.35 5.57
N PHE A 156 -8.30 9.35 4.23
CA PHE A 156 -8.96 8.28 3.48
C PHE A 156 -8.28 6.91 3.68
N ASP A 157 -6.95 6.85 3.80
CA ASP A 157 -6.26 5.57 4.08
C ASP A 157 -6.50 5.08 5.52
N ILE A 158 -6.62 6.00 6.50
CA ILE A 158 -7.03 5.65 7.88
C ILE A 158 -8.47 5.11 7.88
N CYS A 159 -9.41 5.77 7.19
CA CYS A 159 -10.79 5.33 7.10
C CYS A 159 -10.90 3.96 6.42
N ASP A 160 -10.21 3.76 5.30
CA ASP A 160 -10.16 2.48 4.57
C ASP A 160 -9.58 1.36 5.44
N SER A 161 -8.47 1.63 6.12
CA SER A 161 -7.79 0.68 7.00
C SER A 161 -8.63 0.33 8.22
N THR A 162 -9.32 1.30 8.82
CA THR A 162 -10.21 1.11 9.97
C THR A 162 -11.42 0.27 9.57
N PHE A 163 -12.05 0.60 8.44
CA PHE A 163 -13.16 -0.18 7.89
C PHE A 163 -12.74 -1.62 7.60
N SER A 164 -11.60 -1.80 6.91
CA SER A 164 -11.02 -3.11 6.63
C SER A 164 -10.76 -3.89 7.91
N LEU A 165 -10.14 -3.28 8.92
CA LEU A 165 -9.87 -3.92 10.21
C LEU A 165 -11.16 -4.35 10.91
N SER A 166 -12.19 -3.51 10.97
CA SER A 166 -13.49 -3.87 11.56
C SER A 166 -14.11 -5.08 10.87
N VAL A 167 -14.12 -5.10 9.54
CA VAL A 167 -14.64 -6.25 8.76
C VAL A 167 -13.82 -7.50 9.03
N LEU A 168 -12.49 -7.41 9.08
CA LEU A 168 -11.60 -8.55 9.33
C LEU A 168 -11.79 -9.10 10.75
N LEU A 169 -11.92 -8.25 11.77
CA LEU A 169 -12.18 -8.67 13.15
C LEU A 169 -13.53 -9.39 13.27
N VAL A 170 -14.59 -8.84 12.68
CA VAL A 170 -15.91 -9.51 12.67
C VAL A 170 -15.83 -10.85 11.93
N THR A 171 -15.12 -10.89 10.79
CA THR A 171 -14.90 -12.13 10.04
C THR A 171 -14.14 -13.17 10.86
N ALA A 172 -13.12 -12.74 11.61
CA ALA A 172 -12.31 -13.62 12.47
C ALA A 172 -13.17 -14.22 13.60
N LEU A 173 -14.01 -13.41 14.24
CA LEU A 173 -14.96 -13.89 15.27
C LEU A 173 -15.93 -14.92 14.69
N MET A 174 -16.56 -14.61 13.55
CA MET A 174 -17.45 -15.55 12.84
C MET A 174 -16.74 -16.85 12.43
N ALA A 175 -15.45 -16.78 12.10
CA ALA A 175 -14.66 -17.94 11.76
C ALA A 175 -14.34 -18.78 13.01
N LEU A 176 -13.98 -18.16 14.13
CA LEU A 176 -13.70 -18.84 15.40
C LEU A 176 -14.92 -19.64 15.88
N ASP A 177 -16.11 -19.02 15.90
CA ASP A 177 -17.36 -19.67 16.30
C ASP A 177 -17.70 -20.90 15.44
N LYS A 178 -17.37 -20.86 14.14
CA LYS A 178 -17.61 -21.98 13.21
C LYS A 178 -16.49 -23.03 13.20
N THR A 179 -15.31 -22.72 13.77
CA THR A 179 -14.15 -23.63 13.73
C THR A 179 -14.23 -24.79 14.71
N GLU A 180 -15.11 -24.77 15.72
CA GLU A 180 -15.38 -25.96 16.54
C GLU A 180 -15.86 -27.15 15.68
N HIS A 181 -16.54 -26.89 14.57
CA HIS A 181 -17.02 -27.93 13.64
C HIS A 181 -16.03 -28.35 12.53
N LEU A 182 -14.90 -27.65 12.34
CA LEU A 182 -13.97 -27.86 11.20
C LEU A 182 -12.69 -28.64 11.57
N LYS A 183 -12.72 -29.34 12.71
CA LYS A 183 -11.53 -29.64 13.52
C LYS A 183 -10.49 -30.59 12.89
N PHE A 184 -10.76 -31.34 11.80
CA PHE A 184 -9.82 -32.41 11.41
C PHE A 184 -9.38 -32.60 9.95
N HIS A 185 -9.98 -31.98 8.92
CA HIS A 185 -9.56 -32.29 7.53
C HIS A 185 -8.72 -31.24 6.79
N HIS A 186 -8.60 -30.00 7.30
CA HIS A 186 -8.09 -28.87 6.48
C HIS A 186 -7.10 -27.93 7.19
N ALA A 187 -6.25 -28.44 8.09
CA ALA A 187 -5.28 -27.64 8.86
C ALA A 187 -4.38 -26.75 7.99
N LYS A 188 -4.00 -27.19 6.78
CA LYS A 188 -3.16 -26.40 5.85
C LYS A 188 -3.92 -25.24 5.20
N ILE A 189 -5.20 -25.40 4.89
CA ILE A 189 -6.05 -24.34 4.32
C ILE A 189 -6.40 -23.32 5.42
N LYS A 190 -6.73 -23.81 6.62
CA LYS A 190 -6.92 -22.97 7.82
C LYS A 190 -5.67 -22.12 8.10
N ARG A 191 -4.49 -22.74 8.17
CA ARG A 191 -3.22 -22.04 8.44
C ARG A 191 -2.85 -21.00 7.38
N MET A 192 -3.16 -21.26 6.10
CA MET A 192 -2.95 -20.27 5.03
C MET A 192 -3.93 -19.10 5.14
N ILE A 193 -5.21 -19.36 5.42
CA ILE A 193 -6.21 -18.31 5.66
C ILE A 193 -5.79 -17.45 6.87
N GLU A 194 -5.30 -18.08 7.94
CA GLU A 194 -4.82 -17.43 9.15
C GLU A 194 -3.58 -16.57 8.88
N GLU A 195 -2.58 -17.06 8.14
CA GLU A 195 -1.39 -16.26 7.82
C GLU A 195 -1.73 -15.05 6.94
N GLY A 196 -2.59 -15.22 5.93
CA GLY A 196 -3.06 -14.11 5.11
C GLY A 196 -3.89 -13.09 5.89
N LEU A 197 -4.74 -13.55 6.81
CA LEU A 197 -5.54 -12.69 7.69
C LEU A 197 -4.64 -11.90 8.66
N ILE A 198 -3.68 -12.56 9.30
CA ILE A 198 -2.73 -11.93 10.22
C ILE A 198 -1.92 -10.85 9.52
N GLN A 199 -1.39 -11.13 8.32
CA GLN A 199 -0.65 -10.13 7.55
C GLN A 199 -1.53 -8.93 7.17
N PHE A 200 -2.82 -9.14 6.90
CA PHE A 200 -3.73 -8.05 6.61
C PHE A 200 -4.02 -7.21 7.85
N ILE A 201 -4.22 -7.84 9.01
CA ILE A 201 -4.40 -7.14 10.29
C ILE A 201 -3.17 -6.29 10.63
N ILE A 202 -1.97 -6.87 10.56
CA ILE A 202 -0.71 -6.14 10.78
C ILE A 202 -0.65 -4.93 9.87
N LEU A 203 -0.90 -5.10 8.58
CA LEU A 203 -0.89 -4.03 7.60
C LEU A 203 -1.88 -2.90 7.94
N THR A 204 -3.12 -3.23 8.30
CA THR A 204 -4.14 -2.23 8.66
C THR A 204 -3.79 -1.47 9.93
N ILE A 205 -3.28 -2.16 10.96
CA ILE A 205 -2.87 -1.52 12.22
C ILE A 205 -1.66 -0.60 11.98
N SER A 206 -0.68 -1.06 11.19
CA SER A 206 0.48 -0.23 10.84
C SER A 206 0.08 1.04 10.08
N LYS A 207 -0.86 0.95 9.12
CA LYS A 207 -1.38 2.13 8.42
C LYS A 207 -2.05 3.10 9.39
N ILE A 208 -3.00 2.64 10.21
CA ILE A 208 -3.71 3.49 11.18
C ILE A 208 -2.72 4.17 12.12
N GLY A 209 -1.80 3.40 12.71
CA GLY A 209 -0.81 3.94 13.66
C GLY A 209 0.15 4.93 13.03
N LEU A 210 0.80 4.57 11.92
CA LEU A 210 1.83 5.41 11.30
C LEU A 210 1.24 6.66 10.64
N TYR A 211 0.07 6.59 10.01
CA TYR A 211 -0.60 7.80 9.52
C TYR A 211 -1.05 8.73 10.64
N SER A 212 -1.49 8.19 11.79
CA SER A 212 -1.83 9.03 12.95
C SER A 212 -0.59 9.77 13.49
N VAL A 213 0.57 9.09 13.53
CA VAL A 213 1.84 9.70 13.91
C VAL A 213 2.24 10.79 12.91
N MET A 214 2.15 10.53 11.61
CA MET A 214 2.46 11.53 10.58
C MET A 214 1.55 12.76 10.66
N PHE A 215 0.26 12.55 10.94
CA PHE A 215 -0.69 13.65 11.09
C PHE A 215 -0.31 14.54 12.28
N TYR A 216 0.17 13.96 13.37
CA TYR A 216 0.61 14.71 14.56
C TYR A 216 1.93 15.46 14.33
N PHE A 217 2.85 14.89 13.54
CA PHE A 217 4.17 15.46 13.27
C PHE A 217 4.29 16.12 11.90
N VAL A 218 3.18 16.55 11.27
CA VAL A 218 3.15 16.98 9.86
C VAL A 218 4.14 18.11 9.54
N ASP A 219 4.46 18.96 10.52
CA ASP A 219 5.38 20.09 10.37
C ASP A 219 6.87 19.73 10.56
N TYR A 220 7.17 18.47 10.86
CA TYR A 220 8.53 17.99 11.14
C TYR A 220 9.04 17.05 10.05
N MET A 221 10.36 17.06 9.81
CA MET A 221 11.04 16.14 8.89
C MET A 221 10.91 14.65 9.25
N ILE A 222 10.33 14.33 10.42
CA ILE A 222 10.04 12.95 10.85
C ILE A 222 9.03 12.29 9.90
N VAL A 223 8.18 13.07 9.23
CA VAL A 223 7.14 12.56 8.31
C VAL A 223 7.71 11.68 7.21
N ASP A 224 8.84 12.09 6.60
CA ASP A 224 9.47 11.33 5.51
C ASP A 224 10.00 9.97 6.00
N ILE A 225 10.58 9.94 7.20
CA ILE A 225 11.05 8.69 7.82
C ILE A 225 9.88 7.75 8.09
N VAL A 226 8.75 8.27 8.57
CA VAL A 226 7.56 7.46 8.86
C VAL A 226 6.92 6.94 7.57
N TRP A 227 6.88 7.73 6.50
CA TRP A 227 6.46 7.30 5.16
C TRP A 227 7.32 6.15 4.63
N ASP A 228 8.64 6.22 4.82
CA ASP A 228 9.58 5.18 4.39
C ASP A 228 9.40 3.88 5.17
N ILE A 229 9.24 3.97 6.50
CA ILE A 229 8.94 2.82 7.35
C ILE A 229 7.62 2.17 6.93
N LEU A 230 6.59 2.98 6.69
CA LEU A 230 5.29 2.49 6.26
C LEU A 230 5.38 1.81 4.90
N SER A 231 6.08 2.41 3.92
CA SER A 231 6.33 1.82 2.59
C SER A 231 6.94 0.42 2.68
N VAL A 232 7.97 0.24 3.51
CA VAL A 232 8.64 -1.05 3.71
C VAL A 232 7.67 -2.08 4.30
N ILE A 233 6.94 -1.73 5.35
CA ILE A 233 5.93 -2.62 5.96
C ILE A 233 4.88 -3.03 4.93
N VAL A 234 4.36 -2.06 4.20
CA VAL A 234 3.30 -2.24 3.22
C VAL A 234 3.75 -3.18 2.09
N ILE A 235 4.96 -3.03 1.56
CA ILE A 235 5.53 -3.92 0.53
C ILE A 235 5.75 -5.35 1.08
N ILE A 236 6.32 -5.49 2.28
CA ILE A 236 6.56 -6.79 2.92
C ILE A 236 5.24 -7.55 3.12
N CYS A 237 4.26 -6.89 3.75
CA CYS A 237 2.95 -7.49 4.03
C CYS A 237 2.21 -7.82 2.73
N SER A 238 2.24 -6.94 1.73
CA SER A 238 1.63 -7.20 0.41
C SER A 238 2.23 -8.41 -0.29
N PHE A 239 3.56 -8.55 -0.27
CA PHE A 239 4.22 -9.72 -0.82
C PHE A 239 3.79 -11.01 -0.10
N ARG A 240 3.72 -11.00 1.23
CA ARG A 240 3.28 -12.16 2.03
C ARG A 240 1.81 -12.49 1.79
N LEU A 241 0.94 -11.48 1.75
CA LEU A 241 -0.49 -11.62 1.43
C LEU A 241 -0.71 -12.34 0.11
N VAL A 242 0.12 -12.03 -0.90
CA VAL A 242 0.05 -12.66 -2.21
C VAL A 242 0.60 -14.09 -2.20
N ASN A 243 1.68 -14.33 -1.46
CA ASN A 243 2.35 -15.63 -1.40
C ASN A 243 1.52 -16.73 -0.73
N VAL A 244 0.51 -16.37 0.05
CA VAL A 244 -0.49 -17.30 0.60
C VAL A 244 -1.41 -17.82 -0.52
N LYS A 245 -1.21 -19.08 -0.94
CA LYS A 245 -2.03 -19.73 -1.99
C LYS A 245 -3.24 -20.45 -1.41
N TYR A 246 -4.44 -19.95 -1.66
CA TYR A 246 -5.68 -20.72 -1.45
C TYR A 246 -5.76 -21.85 -2.49
N LYS A 247 -5.41 -23.09 -2.12
CA LYS A 247 -5.77 -24.24 -2.96
C LYS A 247 -7.27 -24.45 -2.84
N ARG A 248 -8.03 -24.11 -3.89
CA ARG A 248 -9.40 -24.62 -4.04
C ARG A 248 -9.33 -26.13 -4.11
N ILE A 249 -9.97 -26.81 -3.16
CA ILE A 249 -10.21 -28.24 -3.27
C ILE A 249 -11.14 -28.40 -4.47
N LYS A 250 -10.71 -29.11 -5.52
CA LYS A 250 -11.65 -29.62 -6.53
C LYS A 250 -12.65 -30.46 -5.75
N SER A 251 -13.89 -30.00 -5.66
CA SER A 251 -15.01 -30.85 -5.25
C SER A 251 -14.93 -32.07 -6.16
N LYS A 252 -14.51 -33.21 -5.60
CA LYS A 252 -14.91 -34.49 -6.18
C LYS A 252 -16.43 -34.47 -5.99
N VAL A 253 -17.12 -34.24 -7.09
CA VAL A 253 -18.53 -34.59 -7.25
C VAL A 253 -18.67 -35.97 -6.62
N LEU A 254 -19.32 -36.04 -5.45
CA LEU A 254 -19.86 -37.29 -4.97
C LEU A 254 -20.94 -37.65 -6.00
N ASN A 255 -20.60 -38.54 -6.92
CA ASN A 255 -21.59 -39.41 -7.51
C ASN A 255 -21.92 -40.45 -6.44
N LEU A 256 -23.00 -40.20 -5.71
CA LEU A 256 -23.82 -41.18 -5.00
C LEU A 256 -25.22 -40.58 -4.88
#